data_AF-A0A426RRG8-F1
#
_entry.id   AF-A0A426RRG8-F1
#
_cell.length_a   1.000
_cell.length_b   1.000
_cell.length_c   1.000
_cell.angle_alpha   90.00
_cell.angle_beta   90.00
_cell.angle_gamma   90.00
#
_symmetry.space_group_name_H-M   'P 1'
#
loop_
_entity.id
_entity.type
_entity.pdbx_description
1 polymer ?
#
loop_
_entity_poly.entity_id
_entity_poly.type
_entity_poly.pdbx_seq_one_letter_code
_entity_poly.pdbx_strand_id
1 'polypeptide(L)'
;MKYAVLVVVGALLCSVPANAMDAETFFVKAVALQKKGMGAVFAKDLKPMIRVFEEAAKSVKAENEAARAAGSPLFCAPKKYRLNAEQFIGEFSKIPKERRQVQSVRDAWREIVIRRFPC
;
A
#
# COMPACT_ATOMS: atom_id res chain seq x y z
N MET A 1 -33.15 12.45 44.10
CA MET A 1 -32.06 13.21 43.48
C MET A 1 -30.88 12.29 43.19
N LYS A 2 -30.55 12.04 41.92
CA LYS A 2 -29.18 12.11 41.36
C LYS A 2 -29.19 11.60 39.92
N TYR A 3 -28.91 12.53 39.01
CA TYR A 3 -28.70 12.33 37.58
C TYR A 3 -27.36 11.63 37.32
N ALA A 4 -27.28 10.88 36.22
CA ALA A 4 -26.15 10.81 35.27
C ALA A 4 -26.38 9.57 34.38
N VAL A 5 -26.92 9.67 33.16
CA VAL A 5 -26.21 10.03 31.91
C VAL A 5 -24.80 9.43 31.85
N LEU A 6 -24.61 8.43 30.98
CA LEU A 6 -23.33 8.07 30.36
C LEU A 6 -23.63 7.32 29.05
N VAL A 7 -23.81 8.09 27.97
CA VAL A 7 -22.85 8.25 26.85
C VAL A 7 -22.71 6.97 26.01
N VAL A 8 -23.43 6.98 24.89
CA VAL A 8 -23.22 6.10 23.74
C VAL A 8 -21.88 6.45 23.11
N VAL A 9 -20.85 5.64 23.35
CA VAL A 9 -19.62 5.68 22.55
C VAL A 9 -19.78 4.63 21.45
N GLY A 10 -20.32 5.07 20.31
CA GLY A 10 -20.27 4.34 19.06
C GLY A 10 -18.83 4.29 18.57
N ALA A 11 -18.07 3.31 19.04
CA ALA A 11 -16.79 2.96 18.41
C ALA A 11 -17.10 2.29 17.07
N LEU A 12 -17.13 3.10 16.00
CA LEU A 12 -16.88 2.60 14.65
C LEU A 12 -15.45 2.01 14.65
N LEU A 13 -15.36 0.73 14.96
CA LEU A 13 -14.20 -0.08 14.63
C LEU A 13 -14.15 -0.14 13.11
N CYS A 14 -13.41 0.78 12.49
CA CYS A 14 -12.86 0.52 11.16
C CYS A 14 -12.07 -0.78 11.30
N SER A 15 -12.63 -1.86 10.79
CA SER A 15 -11.98 -3.16 10.63
C SER A 15 -10.83 -2.98 9.64
N VAL A 16 -9.70 -2.46 10.12
CA VAL A 16 -8.45 -2.56 9.37
C VAL A 16 -8.17 -4.06 9.27
N PRO A 17 -8.08 -4.64 8.06
CA PRO A 17 -7.79 -6.06 7.94
C PRO A 17 -6.45 -6.33 8.61
N ALA A 18 -6.48 -6.98 9.76
CA ALA A 18 -5.31 -7.28 10.60
C ALA A 18 -4.33 -8.30 9.95
N ASN A 19 -4.50 -8.58 8.66
CA ASN A 19 -3.66 -9.47 7.86
C ASN A 19 -3.07 -8.75 6.63
N ALA A 20 -3.08 -7.42 6.58
CA ALA A 20 -2.30 -6.70 5.58
C ALA A 20 -0.81 -6.83 5.95
N MET A 21 -0.03 -7.49 5.09
CA MET A 21 1.43 -7.55 5.21
C MET A 21 1.99 -6.14 5.41
N ASP A 22 2.94 -5.98 6.33
CA ASP A 22 3.64 -4.71 6.49
C ASP A 22 4.58 -4.46 5.30
N ALA A 23 4.84 -3.19 5.01
CA ALA A 23 5.62 -2.81 3.84
C ALA A 23 7.09 -3.24 3.92
N GLU A 24 7.66 -3.41 5.11
CA GLU A 24 9.04 -3.89 5.27
C GLU A 24 9.16 -5.38 4.92
N THR A 25 8.26 -6.22 5.44
CA THR A 25 8.21 -7.65 5.08
C THR A 25 8.02 -7.83 3.59
N PHE A 26 7.12 -7.04 2.98
CA PHE A 26 6.92 -7.07 1.54
C PHE A 26 8.18 -6.63 0.77
N PHE A 27 8.82 -5.52 1.19
CA PHE A 27 10.04 -5.01 0.57
C PHE A 27 11.19 -6.04 0.62
N VAL A 28 11.45 -6.65 1.78
CA VAL A 28 12.49 -7.66 1.95
C VAL A 28 12.24 -8.86 1.04
N LYS A 29 10.99 -9.35 0.97
CA LYS A 29 10.60 -10.44 0.06
C LYS A 29 10.74 -10.04 -1.40
N ALA A 30 10.36 -8.82 -1.77
CA ALA A 30 10.51 -8.30 -3.12
C ALA A 30 11.99 -8.23 -3.54
N VAL A 31 12.88 -7.74 -2.67
CA VAL A 31 14.33 -7.74 -2.90
C VAL A 31 14.86 -9.17 -3.07
N ALA A 32 14.43 -10.11 -2.24
CA ALA A 32 14.83 -11.52 -2.35
C ALA A 32 14.36 -12.16 -3.67
N LEU A 33 13.16 -11.82 -4.15
CA LEU A 33 12.64 -12.26 -5.44
C LEU A 33 13.42 -11.62 -6.60
N GLN A 34 13.71 -10.32 -6.54
CA GLN A 34 14.49 -9.63 -7.57
C GLN A 34 15.87 -10.26 -7.75
N LYS A 35 16.55 -10.61 -6.66
CA LYS A 35 17.86 -11.29 -6.69
C LYS A 35 17.81 -12.65 -7.38
N LYS A 36 16.66 -13.33 -7.41
CA LYS A 36 16.48 -14.59 -8.13
C LYS A 36 16.30 -14.40 -9.64
N GLY A 37 16.04 -13.17 -10.11
CA GLY A 37 15.83 -12.86 -11.52
C GLY A 37 14.79 -13.77 -12.17
N MET A 38 15.16 -14.43 -13.26
CA MET A 38 14.29 -15.39 -13.95
C MET A 38 13.86 -16.57 -13.06
N GLY A 39 14.69 -16.97 -12.10
CA GLY A 39 14.35 -18.04 -11.14
C GLY A 39 13.22 -17.69 -10.17
N ALA A 40 12.84 -16.41 -10.07
CA ALA A 40 11.75 -15.96 -9.21
C ALA A 40 10.40 -16.58 -9.61
N VAL A 41 10.21 -16.94 -10.89
CA VAL A 41 8.97 -17.55 -11.40
C VAL A 41 8.67 -18.90 -10.74
N PHE A 42 9.69 -19.58 -10.22
CA PHE A 42 9.56 -20.84 -9.48
C PHE A 42 9.46 -20.63 -7.96
N ALA A 43 9.60 -19.39 -7.47
CA ALA A 43 9.48 -19.10 -6.06
C ALA A 43 8.02 -19.22 -5.62
N LYS A 44 7.77 -20.05 -4.60
CA LYS A 44 6.42 -20.27 -4.03
C LYS A 44 5.76 -18.96 -3.57
N ASP A 45 6.55 -18.00 -3.11
CA ASP A 45 6.08 -16.71 -2.60
C ASP A 45 5.74 -15.68 -3.69
N LEU A 46 6.14 -15.89 -4.95
CA LEU A 46 5.93 -14.89 -5.99
C LEU A 46 4.44 -14.61 -6.22
N LYS A 47 3.62 -15.66 -6.38
CA LYS A 47 2.18 -15.51 -6.62
C LYS A 47 1.46 -14.83 -5.44
N PRO A 48 1.68 -15.23 -4.17
CA PRO A 48 1.18 -14.49 -3.02
C PRO A 48 1.59 -13.02 -2.99
N MET A 49 2.87 -12.71 -3.27
CA MET A 49 3.37 -11.32 -3.32
C MET A 49 2.66 -10.48 -4.38
N ILE A 50 2.46 -11.03 -5.58
CA ILE A 50 1.73 -10.36 -6.65
C ILE A 50 0.31 -10.02 -6.20
N ARG A 51 -0.42 -10.97 -5.59
CA ARG A 51 -1.80 -10.73 -5.12
C ARG A 51 -1.88 -9.63 -4.08
N VAL A 52 -1.01 -9.67 -3.07
CA VAL A 52 -0.94 -8.63 -2.02
C VAL A 52 -0.75 -7.25 -2.66
N PHE A 53 0.15 -7.15 -3.64
CA PHE A 53 0.40 -5.88 -4.32
C PHE A 53 -0.76 -5.46 -5.23
N GLU A 54 -1.36 -6.37 -5.99
CA GLU A 54 -2.50 -6.07 -6.87
C GLU A 54 -3.70 -5.55 -6.08
N GLU A 55 -3.99 -6.16 -4.93
CA GLU A 55 -5.04 -5.71 -4.02
C GLU A 55 -4.75 -4.31 -3.47
N ALA A 56 -3.51 -4.07 -3.01
CA ALA A 56 -3.05 -2.76 -2.54
C ALA A 56 -3.16 -1.68 -3.64
N ALA A 57 -2.68 -1.98 -4.84
CA ALA A 57 -2.71 -1.06 -5.98
C ALA A 57 -4.15 -0.75 -6.42
N LYS A 58 -5.02 -1.76 -6.46
CA LYS A 58 -6.44 -1.59 -6.77
C LYS A 58 -7.14 -0.71 -5.74
N SER A 59 -6.86 -0.93 -4.45
CA SER A 59 -7.40 -0.11 -3.36
C SER A 59 -6.99 1.36 -3.47
N VAL A 60 -5.69 1.63 -3.66
CA VAL A 60 -5.17 3.00 -3.82
C VAL A 60 -5.73 3.68 -5.08
N LYS A 61 -5.91 2.93 -6.17
CA LYS A 61 -6.53 3.44 -7.38
C LYS A 61 -7.99 3.84 -7.14
N ALA A 62 -8.78 2.99 -6.49
CA ALA A 62 -10.17 3.28 -6.15
C ALA A 62 -10.27 4.52 -5.23
N GLU A 63 -9.37 4.67 -4.27
CA GLU A 63 -9.27 5.85 -3.42
C GLU A 63 -9.04 7.14 -4.23
N ASN A 64 -8.10 7.10 -5.19
CA ASN A 64 -7.83 8.25 -6.07
C ASN A 64 -8.98 8.56 -7.04
N GLU A 65 -9.72 7.54 -7.50
CA GLU A 65 -10.90 7.73 -8.32
C GLU A 65 -12.03 8.43 -7.55
N ALA A 66 -12.25 8.02 -6.29
CA ALA A 66 -13.20 8.71 -5.40
C ALA A 66 -12.77 10.17 -5.14
N ALA A 67 -11.48 10.40 -4.84
CA ALA A 67 -10.94 11.74 -4.62
C ALA A 67 -11.03 12.63 -5.88
N ARG A 68 -10.80 12.04 -7.06
CA ARG A 68 -10.97 12.71 -8.37
C ARG A 68 -12.42 13.11 -8.62
N ALA A 69 -13.38 12.24 -8.31
CA ALA A 69 -14.81 12.56 -8.41
C ALA A 69 -15.21 13.71 -7.46
N ALA A 70 -14.55 13.82 -6.30
CA ALA A 70 -14.69 14.93 -5.38
C ALA A 70 -13.94 16.22 -5.81
N GLY A 71 -13.24 16.21 -6.96
CA GLY A 71 -12.54 17.37 -7.51
C GLY A 71 -11.10 17.55 -7.04
N SER A 72 -10.59 16.70 -6.14
CA SER A 72 -9.22 16.78 -5.63
C SER A 72 -8.55 15.39 -5.66
N PRO A 73 -8.00 14.98 -6.82
CA PRO A 73 -7.28 13.70 -6.92
C PRO A 73 -6.05 13.67 -6.01
N LEU A 74 -5.77 12.51 -5.42
CA LEU A 74 -4.59 12.28 -4.59
C LEU A 74 -3.29 12.28 -5.40
N PHE A 75 -3.35 11.80 -6.64
CA PHE A 75 -2.20 11.75 -7.55
C PHE A 75 -2.63 11.80 -9.03
N CYS A 76 -1.75 12.35 -9.86
CA CYS A 76 -1.96 12.63 -11.27
C CYS A 76 -1.07 11.73 -12.15
N ALA A 77 -1.26 10.42 -12.01
CA ALA A 77 -0.53 9.43 -12.81
C ALA A 77 -0.96 9.49 -14.29
N PRO A 78 -0.03 9.30 -15.24
CA PRO A 78 -0.36 9.23 -16.67
C PRO A 78 -1.22 7.99 -16.97
N LYS A 79 -1.98 8.02 -18.07
CA LYS A 79 -2.86 6.92 -18.51
C LYS A 79 -2.13 5.56 -18.59
N LYS A 80 -0.84 5.58 -18.92
CA LYS A 80 0.04 4.41 -18.96
C LYS A 80 1.35 4.76 -18.29
N TYR A 81 1.73 3.97 -17.28
CA TYR A 81 3.09 3.93 -16.75
C TYR A 81 3.41 2.48 -16.40
N ARG A 82 4.70 2.15 -16.44
CA ARG A 82 5.20 0.85 -16.00
C ARG A 82 6.44 1.09 -15.15
N LEU A 83 6.53 0.38 -14.05
CA LEU A 83 7.76 0.27 -13.27
C LEU A 83 8.34 -1.10 -13.55
N ASN A 84 9.64 -1.16 -13.85
CA ASN A 84 10.35 -2.43 -13.79
C ASN A 84 10.61 -2.82 -12.31
N ALA A 85 11.06 -4.05 -12.06
CA ALA A 85 11.26 -4.53 -10.68
C ALA A 85 12.25 -3.67 -9.88
N GLU A 86 13.30 -3.16 -10.53
CA GLU A 86 14.30 -2.31 -9.90
C GLU A 86 13.73 -0.95 -9.50
N GLN A 87 12.99 -0.30 -10.40
CA GLN A 87 12.29 0.95 -10.12
C GLN A 87 11.24 0.76 -9.02
N PHE A 88 10.50 -0.35 -9.06
CA PHE A 88 9.50 -0.68 -8.05
C PHE A 88 10.13 -0.80 -6.66
N ILE A 89 11.16 -1.63 -6.52
CA ILE A 89 11.89 -1.80 -5.26
C ILE A 89 12.58 -0.50 -4.84
N GLY A 90 13.11 0.24 -5.81
CA GLY A 90 13.73 1.55 -5.59
C GLY A 90 12.76 2.61 -5.07
N GLU A 91 11.46 2.51 -5.34
CA GLU A 91 10.49 3.42 -4.72
C GLU A 91 10.17 3.04 -3.27
N PHE A 92 10.07 1.75 -2.96
CA PHE A 92 9.91 1.28 -1.58
C PHE A 92 11.14 1.56 -0.73
N SER A 93 12.36 1.46 -1.29
CA SER A 93 13.59 1.69 -0.54
C SER A 93 13.74 3.14 -0.04
N LYS A 94 13.11 4.10 -0.73
CA LYS A 94 13.09 5.52 -0.35
C LYS A 94 12.26 5.81 0.90
N ILE A 95 11.37 4.89 1.29
CA ILE A 95 10.63 4.98 2.55
C ILE A 95 11.56 4.45 3.66
N PRO A 96 11.86 5.19 4.75
CA PRO A 96 12.68 4.66 5.84
C PRO A 96 12.14 3.35 6.42
N LYS A 97 13.03 2.46 6.88
CA LYS A 97 12.68 1.12 7.38
C LYS A 97 11.64 1.21 8.51
N GLU A 98 11.86 2.12 9.45
CA GLU A 98 11.04 2.32 10.64
C GLU A 98 9.60 2.65 10.22
N ARG A 99 9.45 3.42 9.14
CA ARG A 99 8.14 3.76 8.55
C ARG A 99 7.54 2.58 7.80
N ARG A 100 8.33 1.83 7.04
CA ARG A 100 7.86 0.62 6.33
C ARG A 100 7.32 -0.45 7.29
N GLN A 101 7.90 -0.59 8.48
CA GLN A 101 7.49 -1.58 9.47
C GLN A 101 6.12 -1.27 10.10
N VAL A 102 5.71 -0.01 10.13
CA VAL A 102 4.46 0.42 10.78
C VAL A 102 3.34 0.72 9.80
N GLN A 103 3.58 0.58 8.50
CA GLN A 103 2.58 0.83 7.47
C GLN A 103 2.31 -0.40 6.60
N SER A 104 1.08 -0.51 6.11
CA SER A 104 0.69 -1.58 5.20
C SER A 104 1.33 -1.39 3.82
N VAL A 105 1.39 -2.47 3.01
CA VAL A 105 1.80 -2.36 1.59
C VAL A 105 0.93 -1.33 0.83
N ARG A 106 -0.37 -1.25 1.14
CA ARG A 106 -1.28 -0.27 0.55
C ARG A 106 -0.87 1.17 0.88
N ASP A 107 -0.61 1.46 2.14
CA ASP A 107 -0.27 2.82 2.58
C ASP A 107 1.11 3.24 2.05
N ALA A 108 2.08 2.32 2.04
CA ALA A 108 3.37 2.53 1.39
C ALA A 108 3.21 2.83 -0.11
N TRP A 109 2.39 2.05 -0.81
CA TRP A 109 2.14 2.28 -2.23
C TRP A 109 1.45 3.61 -2.49
N ARG A 110 0.49 3.99 -1.63
CA ARG A 110 -0.17 5.30 -1.66
C ARG A 110 0.83 6.45 -1.54
N GLU A 111 1.73 6.39 -0.55
CA GLU A 111 2.81 7.38 -0.38
C GLU A 111 3.68 7.46 -1.64
N ILE A 112 4.08 6.31 -2.19
CA ILE A 112 4.91 6.23 -3.39
C ILE A 112 4.24 6.92 -4.59
N VAL A 113 2.97 6.61 -4.88
CA VAL A 113 2.31 7.15 -6.08
C VAL A 113 2.02 8.65 -5.96
N ILE A 114 1.72 9.15 -4.76
CA ILE A 114 1.54 10.59 -4.50
C ILE A 114 2.86 11.31 -4.75
N ARG A 115 3.96 10.79 -4.20
CA ARG A 115 5.30 11.38 -4.36
C ARG A 115 5.81 11.29 -5.81
N ARG A 116 5.47 10.21 -6.52
CA ARG A 116 5.92 9.96 -7.90
C ARG A 116 5.13 10.76 -8.92
N PHE A 117 3.84 10.97 -8.67
CA PHE A 117 2.91 11.62 -9.59
C PHE A 117 2.09 12.69 -8.87
N PRO A 118 2.73 13.76 -8.35
CA PRO A 118 1.99 14.86 -7.76
C PRO A 118 1.02 15.44 -8.80
N CYS A 119 -0.19 15.74 -8.32
CA CYS A 119 -0.98 16.80 -8.92
C CYS A 119 -0.36 18.15 -8.47
#